data_AF-A0A7S4KCX4-F1
#
_entry.id   AF-A0A7S4KCX4-F1
#
_cell.length_a   1.000
_cell.length_b   1.000
_cell.length_c   1.000
_cell.angle_alpha   90.00
_cell.angle_beta   90.00
_cell.angle_gamma   90.00
#
_symmetry.space_group_name_H-M   'P 1'
#
loop_
_entity.id
_entity.type
_entity.pdbx_description
1 polymer ?
#
loop_
_entity_poly.entity_id
_entity_poly.type
_entity_poly.pdbx_seq_one_letter_code
_entity_poly.pdbx_strand_id
1 'polypeptide(L)'
;MKFTPLAVRCVLLLSVATPAAVAADSVPWGSLASRLSSADILAPGNVEAFVNECYDIFHNDPSFFRFRGAQNLLNGSNWQLLDQPSGQCMDTLSCVFNNCALPPSFVDAAVSKTGAIAPQNFSKFLTDLGQDEINIPLYVVKPESVADVVEAIKFAKEHGVPITVKTSGHNYSGASMRRGTLLINMRTNFPAYSIHETAYDGSDAKSLIQECVSPIADDDTSYLGNACRLALARGKTAIVRVGGGEVFDQVLRSVLTYNDDPANADGNKYHALTGNSG
;
A
#
# COMPACT_ATOMS: atom_id res chain seq x y z
N MET A 1 32.13 -22.72 -49.09
CA MET A 1 31.33 -22.29 -47.92
C MET A 1 31.98 -22.86 -46.66
N LYS A 2 32.50 -22.00 -45.77
CA LYS A 2 33.05 -22.40 -44.47
C LYS A 2 32.06 -21.97 -43.39
N PHE A 3 31.55 -22.93 -42.63
CA PHE A 3 30.70 -22.67 -41.46
C PHE A 3 31.59 -22.47 -40.24
N THR A 4 31.44 -21.32 -39.58
CA THR A 4 32.05 -21.01 -38.28
C THR A 4 31.07 -21.38 -37.18
N PRO A 5 31.47 -22.05 -36.08
CA PRO A 5 30.54 -22.44 -35.03
C PRO A 5 30.20 -21.26 -34.11
N LEU A 6 28.92 -21.21 -33.72
CA LEU A 6 28.33 -20.24 -32.80
C LEU A 6 28.90 -20.44 -31.38
N ALA A 7 29.40 -19.36 -30.77
CA ALA A 7 29.88 -19.37 -29.40
C ALA A 7 28.71 -19.55 -28.41
N VAL A 8 28.80 -20.58 -27.56
CA VAL A 8 27.90 -20.82 -26.44
C VAL A 8 28.12 -19.74 -25.38
N ARG A 9 27.16 -18.83 -25.20
CA ARG A 9 27.15 -17.89 -24.09
C ARG A 9 26.81 -18.65 -22.80
N CYS A 10 27.80 -18.77 -21.93
CA CYS A 10 27.63 -19.24 -20.56
C CYS A 10 26.83 -18.18 -19.78
N VAL A 11 25.57 -18.46 -19.48
CA VAL A 11 24.75 -17.63 -18.59
C VAL A 11 25.14 -18.01 -17.16
N LEU A 12 25.97 -17.19 -16.52
CA LEU A 12 26.23 -17.29 -15.09
C LEU A 12 24.94 -16.93 -14.34
N LEU A 13 24.25 -17.92 -13.81
CA LEU A 13 23.21 -17.74 -12.81
C LEU A 13 23.91 -17.39 -11.48
N LEU A 14 24.08 -16.10 -11.21
CA LEU A 14 24.42 -15.63 -9.87
C LEU A 14 23.22 -15.92 -8.96
N SER A 15 23.34 -16.97 -8.14
CA SER A 15 22.47 -17.16 -6.98
C SER A 15 22.69 -15.99 -6.04
N VAL A 16 21.76 -15.03 -6.03
CA VAL A 16 21.74 -13.98 -5.02
C VAL A 16 21.37 -14.68 -3.71
N ALA A 17 22.35 -14.87 -2.84
CA ALA A 17 22.10 -15.39 -1.51
C ALA A 17 21.06 -14.48 -0.83
N THR A 18 19.95 -15.07 -0.41
CA THR A 18 18.94 -14.35 0.39
C THR A 18 19.64 -13.91 1.67
N PRO A 19 19.68 -12.61 1.99
CA PRO A 19 20.27 -12.16 3.25
C PRO A 19 19.56 -12.88 4.40
N ALA A 20 20.34 -13.34 5.38
CA ALA A 20 19.82 -13.97 6.58
C ALA A 20 18.78 -13.03 7.23
N ALA A 21 17.64 -13.58 7.65
CA ALA A 21 16.61 -12.79 8.30
C ALA A 21 17.18 -12.10 9.55
N VAL A 22 17.08 -10.78 9.59
CA VAL A 22 17.49 -10.00 10.76
C VAL A 22 16.46 -10.24 11.87
N ALA A 23 16.92 -10.70 13.04
CA ALA A 23 16.05 -10.90 14.19
C ALA A 23 15.55 -9.55 14.73
N ALA A 24 14.26 -9.45 15.06
CA ALA A 24 13.64 -8.22 15.55
C ALA A 24 14.43 -7.58 16.71
N ASP A 25 14.81 -8.41 17.69
CA ASP A 25 15.46 -7.98 18.93
C ASP A 25 16.92 -7.52 18.73
N SER A 26 17.51 -7.82 17.57
CA SER A 26 18.88 -7.40 17.24
C SER A 26 18.96 -5.98 16.66
N VAL A 27 17.82 -5.37 16.34
CA VAL A 27 17.72 -4.08 15.67
C VAL A 27 17.34 -2.99 16.69
N PRO A 28 18.07 -1.85 16.74
CA PRO A 28 17.84 -0.82 17.76
C PRO A 28 16.65 0.09 17.40
N TRP A 29 15.43 -0.45 17.39
CA TRP A 29 14.21 0.28 16.98
C TRP A 29 13.95 1.58 17.76
N GLY A 30 14.37 1.64 19.03
CA GLY A 30 14.29 2.88 19.82
C GLY A 30 15.09 4.05 19.22
N SER A 31 16.18 3.75 18.49
CA SER A 31 16.96 4.77 17.77
C SER A 31 16.26 5.25 16.50
N LEU A 32 15.42 4.42 15.87
CA LEU A 32 14.54 4.90 14.79
C LEU A 32 13.45 5.78 15.39
N ALA A 33 12.76 5.33 16.44
CA ALA A 33 11.69 6.08 17.09
C ALA A 33 12.12 7.51 17.48
N SER A 34 13.35 7.70 17.98
CA SER A 34 13.88 9.01 18.35
C SER A 34 14.21 9.94 17.18
N ARG A 35 14.28 9.41 15.95
CA ARG A 35 14.60 10.16 14.72
C ARG A 35 13.36 10.55 13.91
N LEU A 36 12.23 9.92 14.19
CA LEU A 36 10.95 10.18 13.55
C LEU A 36 10.28 11.43 14.14
N SER A 37 9.29 11.99 13.43
CA SER A 37 8.45 13.10 13.89
C SER A 37 7.77 12.83 15.23
N SER A 38 7.40 11.57 15.46
CA SER A 38 6.83 11.04 16.69
C SER A 38 7.26 9.59 16.90
N ALA A 39 7.38 9.15 18.14
CA ALA A 39 7.61 7.74 18.45
C ALA A 39 6.36 6.88 18.15
N ASP A 40 5.16 7.48 18.23
CA ASP A 40 3.87 6.78 18.09
C ASP A 40 3.57 6.34 16.65
N ILE A 41 4.31 6.90 15.67
CA ILE A 41 4.18 6.48 14.28
C ILE A 41 4.99 5.22 13.96
N LEU A 42 5.73 4.67 14.93
CA LEU A 42 6.45 3.40 14.81
C LEU A 42 5.84 2.35 15.75
N ALA A 43 5.31 1.26 15.20
CA ALA A 43 4.70 0.18 15.96
C ALA A 43 5.28 -1.19 15.56
N PRO A 44 5.39 -2.15 16.48
CA PRO A 44 5.79 -3.51 16.13
C PRO A 44 4.74 -4.16 15.23
N GLY A 45 5.18 -5.00 14.29
CA GLY A 45 4.26 -5.90 13.61
C GLY A 45 3.71 -6.93 14.59
N ASN A 46 2.41 -7.18 14.55
CA ASN A 46 1.72 -7.90 15.60
C ASN A 46 0.59 -8.78 15.01
N VAL A 47 0.65 -10.08 15.32
CA VAL A 47 -0.34 -11.10 14.90
C VAL A 47 -1.72 -10.80 15.48
N GLU A 48 -1.81 -10.45 16.75
CA GLU A 48 -3.08 -10.11 17.42
C GLU A 48 -3.72 -8.87 16.79
N ALA A 49 -2.93 -7.83 16.50
CA ALA A 49 -3.41 -6.65 15.79
C ALA A 49 -3.91 -7.02 14.38
N PHE A 50 -3.18 -7.87 13.65
CA PHE A 50 -3.64 -8.37 12.34
C PHE A 50 -4.96 -9.14 12.45
N VAL A 51 -5.11 -9.99 13.47
CA VAL A 51 -6.33 -10.79 13.67
C VAL A 51 -7.52 -9.86 13.96
N ASN A 52 -7.37 -8.96 14.92
CA ASN A 52 -8.43 -8.07 15.37
C ASN A 52 -8.84 -7.04 14.30
N GLU A 53 -7.88 -6.53 13.53
CA GLU A 53 -8.14 -5.45 12.57
C GLU A 53 -8.40 -5.94 11.16
N CYS A 54 -7.79 -7.06 10.75
CA CYS A 54 -7.84 -7.55 9.37
C CYS A 54 -8.65 -8.84 9.25
N TYR A 55 -8.37 -9.83 10.09
CA TYR A 55 -9.02 -11.13 9.99
C TYR A 55 -10.51 -11.07 10.27
N ASP A 56 -10.96 -10.27 11.24
CA ASP A 56 -12.38 -10.12 11.53
C ASP A 56 -13.18 -9.64 10.31
N ILE A 57 -12.61 -8.73 9.51
CA ILE A 57 -13.23 -8.29 8.26
C ILE A 57 -13.29 -9.45 7.27
N PHE A 58 -12.18 -10.16 7.05
CA PHE A 58 -12.16 -11.33 6.16
C PHE A 58 -13.13 -12.42 6.60
N HIS A 59 -13.22 -12.68 7.90
CA HIS A 59 -14.06 -13.70 8.52
C HIS A 59 -15.55 -13.40 8.30
N ASN A 60 -15.93 -12.14 8.50
CA ASN A 60 -17.33 -11.71 8.45
C ASN A 60 -17.80 -11.33 7.04
N ASP A 61 -16.88 -10.99 6.13
CA ASP A 61 -17.19 -10.68 4.75
C ASP A 61 -16.75 -11.81 3.79
N PRO A 62 -17.69 -12.64 3.32
CA PRO A 62 -17.39 -13.76 2.45
C PRO A 62 -16.84 -13.36 1.07
N SER A 63 -16.90 -12.07 0.69
CA SER A 63 -16.31 -11.58 -0.56
C SER A 63 -14.77 -11.65 -0.59
N PHE A 64 -14.13 -11.66 0.59
CA PHE A 64 -12.67 -11.75 0.69
C PHE A 64 -12.12 -13.17 0.69
N PHE A 65 -12.96 -14.18 0.97
CA PHE A 65 -12.57 -15.57 0.84
C PHE A 65 -12.62 -15.98 -0.64
N ARG A 66 -11.50 -15.79 -1.36
CA ARG A 66 -11.30 -16.22 -2.76
C ARG A 66 -11.31 -17.75 -2.99
N PHE A 67 -11.93 -18.52 -2.10
CA PHE A 67 -11.83 -19.98 -2.05
C PHE A 67 -12.56 -20.73 -3.17
N ARG A 68 -13.37 -20.08 -4.02
CA ARG A 68 -14.06 -20.77 -5.11
C ARG A 68 -14.10 -19.91 -6.35
N GLY A 69 -13.78 -20.56 -7.48
CA GLY A 69 -13.79 -19.95 -8.80
C GLY A 69 -15.08 -19.16 -9.03
N ALA A 70 -14.88 -17.93 -9.50
CA ALA A 70 -15.85 -17.10 -10.20
C ALA A 70 -17.27 -17.07 -9.59
N GLN A 71 -17.58 -16.04 -8.77
CA GLN A 71 -18.83 -15.28 -8.91
C GLN A 71 -19.01 -14.10 -7.92
N ASN A 72 -18.29 -14.04 -6.80
CA ASN A 72 -18.39 -12.91 -5.84
C ASN A 72 -17.24 -11.89 -5.94
N LEU A 73 -16.52 -11.86 -7.07
CA LEU A 73 -15.36 -10.98 -7.30
C LEU A 73 -15.68 -9.48 -7.35
N LEU A 74 -16.96 -9.09 -7.25
CA LEU A 74 -17.41 -7.73 -7.54
C LEU A 74 -17.79 -6.89 -6.32
N ASN A 75 -17.88 -7.48 -5.11
CA ASN A 75 -18.39 -6.76 -3.93
C ASN A 75 -17.38 -6.54 -2.80
N GLY A 76 -16.27 -7.27 -2.77
CA GLY A 76 -15.26 -7.10 -1.73
C GLY A 76 -14.31 -5.98 -2.07
N SER A 77 -14.41 -4.85 -1.37
CA SER A 77 -13.43 -3.76 -1.44
C SER A 77 -12.60 -3.78 -0.16
N ASN A 78 -11.27 -3.75 -0.29
CA ASN A 78 -10.37 -3.60 0.85
C ASN A 78 -10.48 -2.22 1.54
N TRP A 79 -11.45 -1.38 1.19
CA TRP A 79 -11.68 -0.07 1.78
C TRP A 79 -11.66 -0.09 3.31
N GLN A 80 -12.34 -1.07 3.92
CA GLN A 80 -12.40 -1.23 5.38
C GLN A 80 -11.05 -1.63 6.01
N LEU A 81 -10.09 -2.08 5.20
CA LEU A 81 -8.75 -2.52 5.61
C LEU A 81 -7.69 -1.43 5.47
N LEU A 82 -7.97 -0.36 4.71
CA LEU A 82 -7.01 0.70 4.39
C LEU A 82 -6.51 1.43 5.63
N ASP A 83 -7.47 1.81 6.49
CA ASP A 83 -7.26 2.76 7.59
C ASP A 83 -7.17 2.07 8.95
N GLN A 84 -6.99 0.75 8.95
CA GLN A 84 -6.83 -0.02 10.18
C GLN A 84 -5.57 0.43 10.97
N PRO A 85 -5.65 0.62 12.31
CA PRO A 85 -4.61 1.28 13.09
C PRO A 85 -3.20 0.68 13.01
N SER A 86 -3.08 -0.64 12.92
CA SER A 86 -1.79 -1.34 12.79
C SER A 86 -1.13 -1.10 11.43
N GLY A 87 -1.93 -0.76 10.40
CA GLY A 87 -1.45 -0.58 9.05
C GLY A 87 -1.04 -1.87 8.32
N GLN A 88 -1.25 -3.04 8.93
CA GLN A 88 -0.76 -4.33 8.43
C GLN A 88 -1.73 -5.02 7.46
N CYS A 89 -2.98 -4.58 7.37
CA CYS A 89 -3.98 -5.28 6.57
C CYS A 89 -3.66 -5.24 5.07
N MET A 90 -3.99 -6.33 4.37
CA MET A 90 -3.76 -6.50 2.93
C MET A 90 -5.09 -6.72 2.21
N ASP A 91 -5.13 -6.68 0.88
CA ASP A 91 -6.37 -6.90 0.13
C ASP A 91 -6.92 -8.34 0.25
N THR A 92 -6.06 -9.32 0.53
CA THR A 92 -6.48 -10.72 0.65
C THR A 92 -5.88 -11.37 1.88
N LEU A 93 -6.68 -12.21 2.56
CA LEU A 93 -6.23 -12.99 3.71
C LEU A 93 -5.00 -13.84 3.38
N SER A 94 -4.93 -14.40 2.16
CA SER A 94 -3.84 -15.30 1.79
C SER A 94 -2.48 -14.61 1.83
N CYS A 95 -2.41 -13.29 1.68
CA CYS A 95 -1.16 -12.53 1.78
C CYS A 95 -0.57 -12.40 3.18
N VAL A 96 -1.28 -12.83 4.23
CA VAL A 96 -0.64 -13.04 5.55
C VAL A 96 0.31 -14.24 5.51
N PHE A 97 0.21 -15.12 4.52
CA PHE A 97 1.07 -16.30 4.37
C PHE A 97 2.09 -16.12 3.27
N ASN A 98 3.14 -16.94 3.32
CA ASN A 98 4.16 -17.01 2.28
C ASN A 98 3.56 -17.14 0.87
N ASN A 99 4.10 -16.34 -0.06
CA ASN A 99 3.68 -16.30 -1.47
C ASN A 99 2.19 -15.98 -1.69
N CYS A 100 1.52 -15.34 -0.74
CA CYS A 100 0.07 -15.11 -0.76
C CYS A 100 -0.74 -16.39 -0.98
N ALA A 101 -0.26 -17.53 -0.48
CA ALA A 101 -0.86 -18.84 -0.66
C ALA A 101 -1.34 -19.38 0.69
N LEU A 102 -2.58 -19.86 0.74
CA LEU A 102 -3.11 -20.49 1.94
C LEU A 102 -2.39 -21.83 2.16
N PRO A 103 -1.78 -22.06 3.34
CA PRO A 103 -1.08 -23.30 3.60
C PRO A 103 -2.09 -24.47 3.65
N PRO A 104 -1.69 -25.70 3.26
CA PRO A 104 -2.59 -26.86 3.31
C PRO A 104 -3.23 -27.08 4.68
N SER A 105 -2.46 -26.86 5.75
CA SER A 105 -2.96 -26.93 7.14
C SER A 105 -4.11 -25.95 7.42
N PHE A 106 -4.08 -24.76 6.82
CA PHE A 106 -5.19 -23.81 6.92
C PHE A 106 -6.41 -24.28 6.13
N VAL A 107 -6.21 -24.81 4.92
CA VAL A 107 -7.29 -25.35 4.08
C VAL A 107 -7.97 -26.52 4.79
N ASP A 108 -7.18 -27.45 5.33
CA ASP A 108 -7.69 -28.61 6.06
C ASP A 108 -8.50 -28.17 7.28
N ALA A 109 -7.96 -27.23 8.07
CA ALA A 109 -8.67 -26.66 9.23
C ALA A 109 -9.97 -25.94 8.84
N ALA A 110 -9.99 -25.23 7.70
CA ALA A 110 -11.18 -24.54 7.20
C ALA A 110 -12.24 -25.51 6.65
N VAL A 111 -11.83 -26.65 6.08
CA VAL A 111 -12.71 -27.64 5.44
C VAL A 111 -13.23 -28.69 6.42
N SER A 112 -12.50 -29.02 7.49
CA SER A 112 -12.78 -30.15 8.39
C SER A 112 -13.91 -29.96 9.43
N LYS A 113 -14.91 -29.10 9.17
CA LYS A 113 -16.22 -28.97 9.87
C LYS A 113 -16.39 -27.96 11.03
N THR A 114 -16.19 -26.64 10.82
CA THR A 114 -16.85 -25.61 11.68
C THR A 114 -17.28 -24.31 11.00
N GLY A 115 -17.09 -24.11 9.69
CA GLY A 115 -17.10 -22.73 9.17
C GLY A 115 -15.84 -21.99 9.68
N ALA A 116 -15.60 -20.79 9.18
CA ALA A 116 -14.32 -20.08 9.31
C ALA A 116 -13.68 -20.16 10.72
N ILE A 117 -12.35 -20.27 10.77
CA ILE A 117 -11.59 -20.38 12.02
C ILE A 117 -11.98 -19.18 12.90
N ALA A 118 -12.55 -19.39 14.09
CA ALA A 118 -12.90 -18.28 14.97
C ALA A 118 -11.64 -17.42 15.27
N PRO A 119 -11.74 -16.09 15.43
CA PRO A 119 -10.56 -15.20 15.56
C PRO A 119 -9.54 -15.66 16.60
N GLN A 120 -10.00 -16.12 17.77
CA GLN A 120 -9.17 -16.67 18.84
C GLN A 120 -8.38 -17.92 18.42
N ASN A 121 -8.96 -18.75 17.57
CA ASN A 121 -8.28 -19.93 17.02
C ASN A 121 -7.33 -19.54 15.89
N PHE A 122 -7.61 -18.45 15.18
CA PHE A 122 -6.78 -17.96 14.09
C PHE A 122 -5.50 -17.30 14.60
N SER A 123 -5.57 -16.50 15.66
CA SER A 123 -4.38 -15.95 16.33
C SER A 123 -3.44 -17.07 16.80
N LYS A 124 -4.00 -18.10 17.45
CA LYS A 124 -3.22 -19.27 17.86
C LYS A 124 -2.62 -19.99 16.65
N PHE A 125 -3.40 -20.19 15.59
CA PHE A 125 -2.93 -20.83 14.36
C PHE A 125 -1.73 -20.08 13.74
N LEU A 126 -1.81 -18.76 13.60
CA LEU A 126 -0.70 -17.95 13.08
C LEU A 126 0.53 -18.02 13.99
N THR A 127 0.31 -18.03 15.31
CA THR A 127 1.40 -18.17 16.29
C THR A 127 2.08 -19.54 16.19
N ASP A 128 1.29 -20.61 16.06
CA ASP A 128 1.77 -21.99 15.96
C ASP A 128 2.52 -22.25 14.62
N LEU A 129 2.10 -21.60 13.53
CA LEU A 129 2.81 -21.63 12.25
C LEU A 129 4.22 -21.02 12.35
N GLY A 130 4.37 -20.03 13.23
CA GLY A 130 5.62 -19.32 13.43
C GLY A 130 5.90 -18.23 12.38
N GLN A 131 6.85 -17.36 12.72
CA GLN A 131 7.22 -16.17 11.94
C GLN A 131 7.79 -16.50 10.55
N ASP A 132 8.27 -17.73 10.34
CA ASP A 132 8.80 -18.15 9.04
C ASP A 132 7.70 -18.45 8.01
N GLU A 133 6.45 -18.67 8.43
CA GLU A 133 5.33 -19.02 7.56
C GLU A 133 4.35 -17.86 7.31
N ILE A 134 4.50 -16.77 8.06
CA ILE A 134 3.61 -15.60 8.00
C ILE A 134 4.36 -14.34 7.58
N ASN A 135 3.71 -13.45 6.83
CA ASN A 135 4.25 -12.22 6.28
C ASN A 135 4.07 -11.01 7.21
N ILE A 136 4.04 -11.20 8.53
CA ILE A 136 3.96 -10.09 9.47
C ILE A 136 5.30 -9.32 9.48
N PRO A 137 5.32 -7.99 9.28
CA PRO A 137 6.55 -7.22 9.29
C PRO A 137 7.17 -7.18 10.70
N LEU A 138 8.44 -6.80 10.81
CA LEU A 138 9.06 -6.59 12.13
C LEU A 138 8.44 -5.36 12.81
N TYR A 139 8.36 -4.27 12.05
CA TYR A 139 7.82 -2.99 12.47
C TYR A 139 7.07 -2.32 11.33
N VAL A 140 6.13 -1.45 11.67
CA VAL A 140 5.38 -0.59 10.77
C VAL A 140 5.66 0.86 11.14
N VAL A 141 6.10 1.65 10.17
CA VAL A 141 6.18 3.11 10.28
C VAL A 141 5.05 3.75 9.47
N LYS A 142 4.31 4.67 10.09
CA LYS A 142 3.22 5.45 9.50
C LYS A 142 3.66 6.92 9.33
N PRO A 143 4.52 7.21 8.34
CA PRO A 143 5.15 8.52 8.20
C PRO A 143 4.13 9.65 8.09
N GLU A 144 4.43 10.77 8.75
CA GLU A 144 3.67 12.02 8.64
C GLU A 144 4.30 12.98 7.61
N SER A 145 5.58 12.75 7.30
CA SER A 145 6.38 13.61 6.46
C SER A 145 7.38 12.85 5.60
N VAL A 146 7.93 13.53 4.60
CA VAL A 146 9.04 13.02 3.79
C VAL A 146 10.27 12.72 4.66
N ALA A 147 10.48 13.49 5.74
CA ALA A 147 11.62 13.28 6.64
C ALA A 147 11.54 11.92 7.34
N ASP A 148 10.34 11.49 7.76
CA ASP A 148 10.12 10.18 8.40
C ASP A 148 10.45 9.03 7.45
N VAL A 149 10.04 9.14 6.19
CA VAL A 149 10.37 8.17 5.14
C VAL A 149 11.88 8.07 4.94
N VAL A 150 12.56 9.23 4.88
CA VAL A 150 14.01 9.29 4.73
C VAL A 150 14.72 8.64 5.93
N GLU A 151 14.29 8.92 7.16
CA GLU A 151 14.89 8.32 8.35
C GLU A 151 14.63 6.81 8.44
N ALA A 152 13.43 6.35 8.09
CA ALA A 152 13.12 4.92 7.99
C ALA A 152 14.03 4.21 6.97
N ILE A 153 14.23 4.80 5.78
CA ILE A 153 15.11 4.24 4.74
C ILE A 153 16.57 4.21 5.20
N LYS A 154 17.06 5.29 5.80
CA LYS A 154 18.43 5.36 6.33
C LYS A 154 18.66 4.31 7.40
N PHE A 155 17.73 4.19 8.35
CA PHE A 155 17.79 3.18 9.42
C PHE A 155 17.81 1.76 8.87
N ALA A 156 16.88 1.45 7.96
CA ALA A 156 16.81 0.15 7.32
C ALA A 156 18.11 -0.21 6.59
N LYS A 157 18.70 0.75 5.86
CA LYS A 157 20.01 0.59 5.21
C LYS A 157 21.14 0.37 6.22
N GLU A 158 21.17 1.15 7.30
CA GLU A 158 22.18 1.08 8.36
C GLU A 158 22.21 -0.28 9.05
N HIS A 159 21.04 -0.87 9.29
CA HIS A 159 20.89 -2.13 10.03
C HIS A 159 20.60 -3.35 9.15
N GLY A 160 20.65 -3.21 7.82
CA GLY A 160 20.41 -4.31 6.88
C GLY A 160 18.98 -4.86 6.91
N VAL A 161 18.01 -4.05 7.33
CA VAL A 161 16.59 -4.44 7.39
C VAL A 161 15.94 -4.17 6.02
N PRO A 162 15.34 -5.17 5.36
CA PRO A 162 14.59 -4.95 4.13
C PRO A 162 13.35 -4.07 4.36
N ILE A 163 12.91 -3.37 3.32
CA ILE A 163 11.74 -2.48 3.38
C ILE A 163 10.60 -3.06 2.54
N THR A 164 9.38 -2.94 3.04
CA THR A 164 8.17 -2.98 2.20
C THR A 164 7.45 -1.65 2.27
N VAL A 165 6.70 -1.31 1.22
CA VAL A 165 5.93 -0.06 1.15
C VAL A 165 4.49 -0.42 0.84
N LYS A 166 3.56 0.19 1.58
CA LYS A 166 2.13 0.01 1.41
C LYS A 166 1.44 1.36 1.38
N THR A 167 0.45 1.49 0.49
CA THR A 167 -0.62 2.48 0.62
C THR A 167 -1.93 1.72 0.88
N SER A 168 -2.55 1.13 -0.15
CA SER A 168 -3.80 0.36 0.03
C SER A 168 -3.61 -1.10 0.45
N GLY A 169 -2.46 -1.70 0.16
CA GLY A 169 -2.29 -3.16 0.29
C GLY A 169 -2.93 -3.95 -0.86
N HIS A 170 -3.42 -3.27 -1.91
CA HIS A 170 -4.05 -3.87 -3.09
C HIS A 170 -3.01 -4.33 -4.13
N ASN A 171 -2.03 -5.10 -3.66
CA ASN A 171 -1.04 -5.75 -4.49
C ASN A 171 -1.28 -7.27 -4.49
N TYR A 172 -1.80 -7.79 -5.60
CA TYR A 172 -2.18 -9.21 -5.70
C TYR A 172 -1.03 -10.21 -5.64
N SER A 173 0.22 -9.76 -5.79
CA SER A 173 1.41 -10.60 -5.56
C SER A 173 1.99 -10.47 -4.15
N GLY A 174 1.35 -9.69 -3.27
CA GLY A 174 1.78 -9.52 -1.88
C GLY A 174 2.96 -8.58 -1.67
N ALA A 175 3.37 -7.80 -2.67
CA ALA A 175 4.60 -7.00 -2.58
C ALA A 175 4.56 -5.89 -1.53
N SER A 176 3.38 -5.55 -1.00
CA SER A 176 3.18 -4.48 0.00
C SER A 176 3.28 -4.95 1.45
N MET A 177 3.54 -6.24 1.72
CA MET A 177 3.82 -6.73 3.07
C MET A 177 4.69 -7.98 3.00
N ARG A 178 5.73 -8.04 3.85
CA ARG A 178 6.65 -9.18 3.88
C ARG A 178 7.24 -9.35 5.27
N ARG A 179 7.45 -10.61 5.67
CA ARG A 179 8.16 -10.96 6.90
C ARG A 179 9.56 -10.37 6.96
N GLY A 180 10.02 -10.06 8.17
CA GLY A 180 11.40 -9.60 8.39
C GLY A 180 11.69 -8.21 7.84
N THR A 181 10.65 -7.41 7.51
CA THR A 181 10.82 -6.08 6.92
C THR A 181 10.40 -4.96 7.87
N LEU A 182 10.91 -3.75 7.62
CA LEU A 182 10.29 -2.51 8.05
C LEU A 182 9.23 -2.12 7.01
N LEU A 183 7.96 -2.17 7.38
CA LEU A 183 6.86 -1.73 6.54
C LEU A 183 6.67 -0.22 6.65
N ILE A 184 6.78 0.49 5.54
CA ILE A 184 6.41 1.91 5.45
C ILE A 184 4.97 2.00 4.94
N ASN A 185 4.01 2.30 5.82
CA ASN A 185 2.61 2.49 5.46
C ASN A 185 2.30 3.96 5.22
N MET A 186 2.20 4.35 3.95
CA MET A 186 1.95 5.72 3.52
C MET A 186 0.52 6.19 3.77
N ARG A 187 -0.46 5.30 4.01
CA ARG A 187 -1.88 5.67 3.97
C ARG A 187 -2.34 6.54 5.14
N THR A 188 -1.97 6.19 6.37
CA THR A 188 -2.63 6.71 7.57
C THR A 188 -2.35 8.19 7.82
N ASN A 189 -1.07 8.59 7.74
CA ASN A 189 -0.62 9.90 8.21
C ASN A 189 0.07 10.73 7.12
N PHE A 190 0.35 10.14 5.95
CA PHE A 190 1.10 10.85 4.92
C PHE A 190 0.17 11.80 4.15
N PRO A 191 0.65 12.99 3.73
CA PRO A 191 -0.21 13.98 3.09
C PRO A 191 -0.93 13.49 1.83
N ALA A 192 -2.22 13.84 1.75
CA ALA A 192 -3.07 13.77 0.56
C ALA A 192 -3.25 15.17 -0.03
N TYR A 193 -3.29 15.28 -1.36
CA TYR A 193 -3.31 16.56 -2.07
C TYR A 193 -4.35 16.64 -3.19
N SER A 194 -4.93 15.52 -3.62
CA SER A 194 -5.82 15.53 -4.78
C SER A 194 -7.20 16.09 -4.44
N ILE A 195 -7.64 15.89 -3.21
CA ILE A 195 -8.94 16.34 -2.72
C ILE A 195 -8.80 16.84 -1.28
N HIS A 196 -9.56 17.88 -0.94
CA HIS A 196 -9.71 18.33 0.44
C HIS A 196 -11.09 17.89 0.94
N GLU A 197 -11.14 16.85 1.76
CA GLU A 197 -12.37 16.34 2.38
C GLU A 197 -12.35 16.69 3.88
N THR A 198 -13.28 17.51 4.34
CA THR A 198 -13.51 17.73 5.79
C THR A 198 -14.57 16.80 6.36
N ALA A 199 -15.33 16.10 5.50
CA ALA A 199 -16.41 15.21 5.87
C ALA A 199 -16.30 13.86 5.14
N TYR A 200 -16.49 12.77 5.88
CA TYR A 200 -16.42 11.37 5.38
C TYR A 200 -17.47 11.04 4.31
N ASP A 201 -18.56 11.81 4.23
CA ASP A 201 -19.62 11.67 3.23
C ASP A 201 -19.36 12.46 1.93
N GLY A 202 -18.23 13.19 1.86
CA GLY A 202 -17.85 13.99 0.69
C GLY A 202 -18.66 15.28 0.50
N SER A 203 -19.53 15.65 1.45
CA SER A 203 -20.42 16.82 1.32
C SER A 203 -19.67 18.17 1.26
N ASP A 204 -18.46 18.23 1.81
CA ASP A 204 -17.55 19.39 1.78
C ASP A 204 -16.28 19.14 0.93
N ALA A 205 -16.29 18.11 0.08
CA ALA A 205 -15.14 17.78 -0.74
C ALA A 205 -14.82 18.93 -1.71
N LYS A 206 -13.57 19.38 -1.72
CA LYS A 206 -13.06 20.34 -2.71
C LYS A 206 -12.01 19.69 -3.58
N SER A 207 -12.24 19.75 -4.89
CA SER A 207 -11.22 19.37 -5.86
C SER A 207 -10.03 20.32 -5.76
N LEU A 208 -8.83 19.74 -5.87
CA LEU A 208 -7.57 20.49 -5.94
C LEU A 208 -6.93 20.37 -7.34
N ILE A 209 -7.77 20.15 -8.37
CA ILE A 209 -7.35 20.29 -9.77
C ILE A 209 -6.99 21.75 -10.03
N GLN A 210 -5.79 21.94 -10.56
CA GLN A 210 -5.24 23.25 -10.85
C GLN A 210 -5.19 23.47 -12.36
N GLU A 211 -5.99 24.42 -12.85
CA GLU A 211 -5.88 24.88 -14.23
C GLU A 211 -4.56 25.62 -14.45
N CYS A 212 -3.92 25.31 -15.58
CA CYS A 212 -2.62 25.85 -15.96
C CYS A 212 -2.80 27.14 -16.75
N VAL A 213 -3.20 28.18 -16.02
CA VAL A 213 -3.38 29.54 -16.52
C VAL A 213 -2.45 30.50 -15.78
N SER A 214 -2.28 31.72 -16.29
CA SER A 214 -1.57 32.79 -15.59
C SER A 214 -2.29 33.14 -14.27
N PRO A 215 -1.58 33.41 -13.16
CA PRO A 215 -0.12 33.50 -13.04
C PRO A 215 0.59 32.17 -12.76
N ILE A 216 -0.14 31.07 -12.55
CA ILE A 216 0.45 29.79 -12.11
C ILE A 216 1.38 29.21 -13.15
N ALA A 217 0.96 29.17 -14.41
CA ALA A 217 1.79 28.66 -15.51
C ALA A 217 3.05 29.53 -15.76
N ASP A 218 3.02 30.79 -15.33
CA ASP A 218 4.08 31.78 -15.55
C ASP A 218 5.10 31.83 -14.40
N ASP A 219 4.76 31.26 -13.24
CA ASP A 219 5.64 31.20 -12.08
C ASP A 219 6.69 30.10 -12.25
N ASP A 220 7.89 30.48 -12.67
CA ASP A 220 9.02 29.57 -12.88
C ASP A 220 9.70 29.14 -11.56
N THR A 221 9.37 29.78 -10.45
CA THR A 221 9.95 29.51 -9.13
C THR A 221 9.20 28.44 -8.35
N SER A 222 7.91 28.21 -8.65
CA SER A 222 7.11 27.20 -7.96
C SER A 222 7.11 25.84 -8.65
N TYR A 223 6.95 24.78 -7.85
CA TYR A 223 6.78 23.42 -8.36
C TYR A 223 5.48 23.28 -9.18
N LEU A 224 4.44 24.06 -8.85
CA LEU A 224 3.17 24.05 -9.59
C LEU A 224 3.33 24.66 -10.97
N GLY A 225 4.01 25.80 -11.11
CA GLY A 225 4.26 26.39 -12.42
C GLY A 225 5.14 25.50 -13.30
N ASN A 226 6.16 24.86 -12.72
CA ASN A 226 6.95 23.83 -13.40
C ASN A 226 6.10 22.65 -13.89
N ALA A 227 5.21 22.11 -13.05
CA ALA A 227 4.30 21.03 -13.43
C ALA A 227 3.30 21.47 -14.51
N CYS A 228 2.78 22.70 -14.43
CA CYS A 228 1.87 23.25 -15.41
C CYS A 228 2.53 23.48 -16.77
N ARG A 229 3.77 23.97 -16.82
CA ARG A 229 4.52 24.09 -18.08
C ARG A 229 4.72 22.74 -18.74
N LEU A 230 5.03 21.69 -17.98
CA LEU A 230 5.13 20.33 -18.50
C LEU A 230 3.78 19.80 -19.02
N ALA A 231 2.69 20.09 -18.33
CA ALA A 231 1.34 19.71 -18.76
C ALA A 231 0.95 20.41 -20.07
N LEU A 232 1.16 21.72 -20.16
CA LEU A 232 0.90 22.52 -21.36
C LEU A 232 1.74 22.03 -22.55
N ALA A 233 3.02 21.70 -22.33
CA ALA A 233 3.89 21.12 -23.36
C ALA A 233 3.39 19.75 -23.88
N ARG A 234 2.54 19.05 -23.12
CA ARG A 234 1.88 17.79 -23.50
C ARG A 234 0.45 17.97 -24.00
N GLY A 235 0.02 19.21 -24.24
CA GLY A 235 -1.35 19.54 -24.66
C GLY A 235 -2.40 19.27 -23.57
N LYS A 236 -2.03 19.38 -22.29
CA LYS A 236 -2.93 19.28 -21.13
C LYS A 236 -3.09 20.65 -20.48
N THR A 237 -4.32 20.98 -20.06
CA THR A 237 -4.68 22.33 -19.56
C THR A 237 -4.75 22.43 -18.04
N ALA A 238 -4.59 21.32 -17.33
CA ALA A 238 -4.61 21.28 -15.87
C ALA A 238 -3.71 20.17 -15.34
N ILE A 239 -3.40 20.27 -14.05
CA ILE A 239 -2.69 19.27 -13.27
C ILE A 239 -3.47 18.93 -12.00
N VAL A 240 -3.22 17.76 -11.44
CA VAL A 240 -3.64 17.39 -10.09
C VAL A 240 -2.40 16.95 -9.32
N ARG A 241 -2.23 17.45 -8.10
CA ARG A 241 -1.18 17.00 -7.21
C ARG A 241 -1.69 15.77 -6.45
N VAL A 242 -0.88 14.71 -6.40
CA VAL A 242 -1.22 13.48 -5.69
C VAL A 242 -0.10 13.16 -4.69
N GLY A 243 -0.47 12.84 -3.46
CA GLY A 243 0.40 12.44 -2.36
C GLY A 243 0.59 10.92 -2.31
N GLY A 244 1.66 10.48 -1.63
CA GLY A 244 1.98 9.05 -1.53
C GLY A 244 0.99 8.24 -0.67
N GLY A 245 0.23 8.92 0.20
CA GLY A 245 -0.81 8.32 1.02
C GLY A 245 -2.16 8.17 0.32
N GLU A 246 -2.26 8.62 -0.94
CA GLU A 246 -3.51 8.60 -1.68
C GLU A 246 -3.74 7.33 -2.47
N VAL A 247 -5.00 6.93 -2.57
CA VAL A 247 -5.48 5.87 -3.46
C VAL A 247 -6.21 6.47 -4.66
N PHE A 248 -6.39 5.69 -5.72
CA PHE A 248 -7.01 6.18 -6.96
C PHE A 248 -8.43 6.74 -6.77
N ASP A 249 -9.19 6.21 -5.81
CA ASP A 249 -10.52 6.71 -5.47
C ASP A 249 -10.51 8.23 -5.16
N GLN A 250 -9.53 8.73 -4.40
CA GLN A 250 -9.45 10.15 -4.06
C GLN A 250 -9.20 11.04 -5.29
N VAL A 251 -8.36 10.57 -6.22
CA VAL A 251 -8.11 11.28 -7.49
C VAL A 251 -9.35 11.25 -8.38
N LEU A 252 -10.07 10.12 -8.43
CA LEU A 252 -11.32 9.99 -9.18
C LEU A 252 -12.40 10.92 -8.62
N ARG A 253 -12.59 10.94 -7.30
CA ARG A 253 -13.49 11.86 -6.62
C ARG A 253 -13.09 13.31 -6.87
N SER A 254 -11.81 13.64 -6.83
CA SER A 254 -11.33 14.99 -7.13
C SER A 254 -11.76 15.48 -8.52
N VAL A 255 -11.70 14.61 -9.53
CA VAL A 255 -12.17 14.92 -10.89
C VAL A 255 -13.68 15.05 -10.94
N LEU A 256 -14.43 14.15 -10.29
CA LEU A 256 -15.89 14.22 -10.22
C LEU A 256 -16.34 15.52 -9.54
N THR A 257 -15.80 15.82 -8.35
CA THR A 257 -16.06 17.06 -7.62
C THR A 257 -15.76 18.30 -8.45
N TYR A 258 -14.66 18.31 -9.22
CA TYR A 258 -14.36 19.43 -10.11
C TYR A 258 -15.44 19.60 -11.20
N ASN A 259 -15.81 18.50 -11.85
CA ASN A 259 -16.75 18.51 -12.95
C ASN A 259 -18.19 18.84 -12.51
N ASP A 260 -18.55 18.48 -11.28
CA ASP A 260 -19.88 18.69 -10.70
C ASP A 260 -20.04 20.09 -10.07
N ASP A 261 -18.94 20.81 -9.82
CA ASP A 261 -18.97 22.17 -9.28
C ASP A 261 -19.59 23.14 -10.31
N PRO A 262 -20.75 23.76 -10.03
CA PRO A 262 -21.41 24.70 -10.93
C PRO A 262 -20.58 25.94 -11.27
N ALA A 263 -19.56 26.26 -10.47
CA ALA A 263 -18.62 27.34 -10.76
C ALA A 263 -17.70 27.03 -11.96
N ASN A 264 -17.54 25.75 -12.31
CA ASN A 264 -16.78 25.30 -13.46
C ASN A 264 -17.72 25.22 -14.68
N ALA A 265 -17.69 26.26 -15.52
CA ALA A 265 -18.65 26.50 -16.61
C ALA A 265 -18.75 25.38 -17.67
N ASP A 266 -17.80 24.45 -17.72
CA ASP A 266 -17.63 23.44 -18.77
C ASP A 266 -17.80 22.01 -18.24
N GLY A 267 -18.85 21.74 -17.44
CA GLY A 267 -19.10 20.44 -16.79
C GLY A 267 -18.64 19.22 -17.60
N ASN A 268 -17.97 18.28 -16.92
CA ASN A 268 -17.20 17.16 -17.52
C ASN A 268 -15.92 17.55 -18.28
N LYS A 269 -15.24 18.64 -17.87
CA LYS A 269 -14.00 19.11 -18.50
C LYS A 269 -12.84 18.12 -18.41
N TYR A 270 -12.71 17.42 -17.29
CA TYR A 270 -11.59 16.51 -17.02
C TYR A 270 -12.05 15.08 -16.82
N HIS A 271 -11.16 14.13 -17.13
CA HIS A 271 -11.36 12.71 -16.88
C HIS A 271 -10.07 12.09 -16.36
N ALA A 272 -10.17 11.30 -15.30
CA ALA A 272 -9.07 10.50 -14.78
C ALA A 272 -9.18 9.06 -15.29
N LEU A 273 -8.10 8.57 -15.89
CA LEU A 273 -7.95 7.19 -16.33
C LEU A 273 -7.09 6.45 -15.30
N THR A 274 -7.64 5.40 -14.70
CA THR A 274 -6.94 4.55 -13.73
C THR A 274 -6.82 3.12 -14.24
N GLY A 275 -5.88 2.36 -13.71
CA GLY A 275 -5.79 0.92 -13.96
C GLY A 275 -6.75 0.14 -13.07
N ASN A 276 -6.95 -1.15 -13.40
CA ASN A 276 -7.80 -2.10 -12.63
C ASN A 276 -7.17 -2.52 -11.28
N SER A 277 -6.59 -1.58 -10.56
CA SER A 277 -5.94 -1.79 -9.28
C SER A 277 -6.28 -0.60 -8.38
N GLY A 278 -7.52 -0.62 -7.89
CA GLY A 278 -8.09 0.33 -6.94
C GLY A 278 -9.25 -0.36 -6.24
#